data_AF-A0A3M7PLV9-F1
#
_entry.id   AF-A0A3M7PLV9-F1
#
_cell.length_a   1.000
_cell.length_b   1.000
_cell.length_c   1.000
_cell.angle_alpha   90.00
_cell.angle_beta   90.00
_cell.angle_gamma   90.00
#
_symmetry.space_group_name_H-M   'P 1'
#
loop_
_entity.id
_entity.type
_entity.pdbx_description
1 polymer ?
#
loop_
_entity_poly.entity_id
_entity_poly.type
_entity_poly.pdbx_seq_one_letter_code
_entity_poly.pdbx_strand_id
1 'polypeptide(L)'
;VKIFSSSNKTESGIEFLLKFIYIKRTSIIKIKTNNKVFFSKGLNMEVQEEVMEIHNNIHTPVTTPTKLLKIREDISVLRKKRNEREEDDVENRAQKVLISDRPDSVDKVRRRVEDLELELGLYDAILNDLIELAESLEKDSKVLSDSTKKEFERVDKEINEKFEELNNRMSRIDSDSGNVVGAESIGKSWADAVTNPGALTFSKQQREMSILLTMEREDEERRSKNIVIFGLARSEKEDSKERQLEDQMKVEQIFDVLKIDRRLIVRVNRMKQKSDEDKNTPMIVTLPRESDKKAVLAEARRLKNSSKYTNVYINPDLNFKQRMIQKELRKQRKEKNEEAQAKNEPFRYGIRGSFLRPIRTVKQSERRGKDGDESTRKYYGQQNNYSRHEREHRWQDKHPAYESSRYDNGNRYEQYRDRYEQNRNRYEQYTFPSRPHDGYSRY
;
A
#
# COMPACT_ATOMS: atom_id res chain seq x y z
N VAL A 1 0.99 -17.16 20.02
CA VAL A 1 2.35 -17.59 19.63
C VAL A 1 2.33 -18.48 18.38
N LYS A 2 1.77 -19.70 18.39
CA LYS A 2 1.64 -20.58 17.19
C LYS A 2 0.95 -19.96 15.96
N ILE A 3 0.10 -18.96 16.14
CA ILE A 3 -0.60 -18.25 15.04
C ILE A 3 0.29 -17.19 14.37
N PHE A 4 1.33 -16.70 15.04
CA PHE A 4 2.18 -15.61 14.56
C PHE A 4 3.46 -16.08 13.86
N SER A 5 3.84 -17.36 13.99
CA SER A 5 5.07 -17.93 13.42
C SER A 5 5.01 -18.18 11.90
N SER A 6 3.87 -17.96 11.24
CA SER A 6 3.68 -18.24 9.80
C SER A 6 3.59 -17.00 8.91
N SER A 7 3.77 -15.80 9.46
CA SER A 7 3.76 -14.56 8.68
C SER A 7 5.06 -13.80 8.89
N ASN A 8 5.66 -13.24 7.82
CA ASN A 8 6.82 -12.32 7.85
C ASN A 8 6.50 -10.97 8.53
N LYS A 9 5.70 -10.99 9.60
CA LYS A 9 5.30 -9.86 10.47
C LYS A 9 5.55 -10.20 11.94
N THR A 10 6.62 -10.95 12.20
CA THR A 10 7.02 -11.42 13.54
C THR A 10 7.27 -10.25 14.49
N GLU A 11 7.82 -9.14 14.01
CA GLU A 11 8.07 -7.92 14.80
C GLU A 11 6.78 -7.35 15.43
N SER A 12 5.68 -7.24 14.66
CA SER A 12 4.42 -6.70 15.20
C SER A 12 3.72 -7.63 16.20
N GLY A 13 3.98 -8.94 16.10
CA GLY A 13 3.38 -9.94 16.99
C GLY A 13 4.01 -9.94 18.38
N ILE A 14 5.35 -9.83 18.43
CA ILE A 14 6.11 -9.73 19.69
C ILE A 14 5.81 -8.41 20.38
N GLU A 15 5.78 -7.30 19.64
CA GLU A 15 5.44 -5.98 20.16
C GLU A 15 4.02 -5.94 20.78
N PHE A 16 3.05 -6.61 20.15
CA PHE A 16 1.69 -6.74 20.68
C PHE A 16 1.63 -7.56 21.98
N LEU A 17 2.40 -8.66 22.04
CA LEU A 17 2.44 -9.54 23.21
C LEU A 17 3.09 -8.84 24.42
N LEU A 18 4.18 -8.09 24.19
CA LEU A 18 4.83 -7.26 25.21
C LEU A 18 3.90 -6.14 25.71
N LYS A 19 3.18 -5.45 24.81
CA LYS A 19 2.16 -4.46 25.19
C LYS A 19 1.04 -5.08 26.02
N PHE A 20 0.59 -6.30 25.68
CA PHE A 20 -0.47 -6.99 26.41
C PHE A 20 -0.02 -7.40 27.83
N ILE A 21 1.18 -7.97 27.98
CA ILE A 21 1.76 -8.32 29.29
C ILE A 21 1.92 -7.06 30.16
N TYR A 22 2.43 -5.96 29.58
CA TYR A 22 2.59 -4.69 30.28
C TYR A 22 1.24 -4.09 30.75
N ILE A 23 0.21 -4.09 29.89
CA ILE A 23 -1.14 -3.61 30.24
C ILE A 23 -1.74 -4.45 31.38
N LYS A 24 -1.60 -5.78 31.32
CA LYS A 24 -2.09 -6.65 32.39
C LYS A 24 -1.37 -6.38 33.72
N ARG A 25 -0.05 -6.19 33.70
CA ARG A 25 0.75 -5.94 34.91
C ARG A 25 0.46 -4.56 35.53
N THR A 26 0.36 -3.51 34.72
CA THR A 26 -0.04 -2.16 35.19
C THR A 26 -1.47 -2.14 35.71
N SER A 27 -2.37 -2.94 35.14
CA SER A 27 -3.73 -3.12 35.65
C SER A 27 -3.75 -3.81 37.01
N ILE A 28 -2.91 -4.84 37.21
CA ILE A 28 -2.76 -5.52 38.52
C ILE A 28 -2.20 -4.55 39.57
N ILE A 29 -1.22 -3.72 39.21
CA ILE A 29 -0.68 -2.67 40.10
C ILE A 29 -1.75 -1.64 40.44
N LYS A 30 -2.55 -1.17 39.45
CA LYS A 30 -3.67 -0.23 39.66
C LYS A 30 -4.80 -0.82 40.52
N ILE A 31 -5.12 -2.10 40.38
CA ILE A 31 -6.13 -2.77 41.22
C ILE A 31 -5.64 -2.86 42.67
N LYS A 32 -4.33 -3.07 42.89
CA LYS A 32 -3.75 -3.02 44.24
C LYS A 32 -3.74 -1.61 44.85
N THR A 33 -3.54 -0.55 44.05
CA THR A 33 -3.60 0.83 44.56
C THR A 33 -5.04 1.30 44.80
N ASN A 34 -6.01 0.86 43.98
CA ASN A 34 -7.42 1.25 44.13
C ASN A 34 -8.16 0.50 45.25
N ASN A 35 -7.67 -0.66 45.69
CA ASN A 35 -8.18 -1.30 46.92
C ASN A 35 -7.64 -0.64 48.21
N LYS A 36 -6.86 0.44 48.10
CA LYS A 36 -6.57 1.40 49.18
C LYS A 36 -7.38 2.68 48.98
N VAL A 37 -8.71 2.59 49.02
CA VAL A 37 -9.54 3.74 49.37
C VAL A 37 -9.62 3.77 50.88
N PHE A 38 -8.56 4.28 51.52
CA PHE A 38 -8.59 5.14 52.70
C PHE A 38 -7.13 5.37 53.12
N PHE A 39 -6.73 6.64 53.08
CA PHE A 39 -5.48 7.27 53.51
C PHE A 39 -4.25 7.35 52.55
N SER A 40 -3.82 8.62 52.47
CA SER A 40 -2.59 9.26 51.97
C SER A 40 -2.28 9.29 50.46
N LYS A 41 -2.51 10.50 49.91
CA LYS A 41 -1.69 11.15 48.88
C LYS A 41 -0.21 11.03 49.26
N GLY A 42 0.57 10.29 48.49
CA GLY A 42 2.00 10.10 48.77
C GLY A 42 2.56 8.84 48.14
N LEU A 43 2.31 8.63 46.84
CA LEU A 43 3.13 7.71 46.06
C LEU A 43 4.32 8.52 45.52
N ASN A 44 5.52 8.11 45.90
CA ASN A 44 6.78 8.78 45.61
C ASN A 44 6.96 8.98 44.10
N MET A 45 7.18 10.22 43.64
CA MET A 45 7.37 10.54 42.21
C MET A 45 8.50 9.72 41.57
N GLU A 46 9.54 9.36 42.33
CA GLU A 46 10.63 8.49 41.89
C GLU A 46 10.15 7.14 41.33
N VAL A 47 9.15 6.51 41.95
CA VAL A 47 8.64 5.19 41.48
C VAL A 47 7.85 5.36 40.18
N GLN A 48 7.23 6.53 39.97
CA GLN A 48 6.53 6.82 38.71
C GLN A 48 7.51 7.16 37.59
N GLU A 49 8.60 7.86 37.89
CA GLU A 49 9.68 8.16 36.94
C GLU A 49 10.42 6.88 36.51
N GLU A 50 10.81 5.99 37.44
CA GLU A 50 11.44 4.70 37.10
C GLU A 50 10.52 3.83 36.21
N VAL A 51 9.20 3.81 36.47
CA VAL A 51 8.24 3.06 35.65
C VAL A 51 8.02 3.69 34.26
N MET A 52 8.09 5.02 34.16
CA MET A 52 8.00 5.74 32.88
C MET A 52 9.27 5.54 32.03
N GLU A 53 10.44 5.46 32.64
CA GLU A 53 11.70 5.19 31.93
C GLU A 53 11.71 3.77 31.33
N ILE A 54 11.23 2.77 32.07
CA ILE A 54 11.02 1.42 31.55
C ILE A 54 9.99 1.42 30.40
N HIS A 55 8.92 2.22 30.49
CA HIS A 55 7.92 2.35 29.42
C HIS A 55 8.50 2.92 28.12
N ASN A 56 9.35 3.94 28.22
CA ASN A 56 9.98 4.57 27.07
C ASN A 56 10.99 3.65 26.38
N ASN A 57 11.67 2.78 27.14
CA ASN A 57 12.59 1.79 26.57
C ASN A 57 11.89 0.68 25.76
N ILE A 58 10.61 0.39 26.04
CA ILE A 58 9.81 -0.65 25.36
C ILE A 58 9.28 -0.20 23.98
N HIS A 59 9.16 1.12 23.72
CA HIS A 59 8.56 1.65 22.48
C HIS A 59 9.53 1.90 21.32
N THR A 60 10.79 1.45 21.41
CA THR A 60 11.72 1.51 20.28
C THR A 60 11.57 0.25 19.41
N PRO A 61 11.44 0.37 18.07
CA PRO A 61 10.92 -0.69 17.18
C PRO A 61 11.82 -1.93 17.02
N VAL A 62 12.98 -1.98 17.68
CA VAL A 62 13.88 -3.13 17.70
C VAL A 62 14.27 -3.42 19.14
N THR A 63 13.61 -4.39 19.76
CA THR A 63 14.05 -5.00 21.03
C THR A 63 15.16 -6.00 20.73
N THR A 64 16.41 -5.58 20.92
CA THR A 64 17.58 -6.49 20.86
C THR A 64 17.59 -7.40 22.09
N PRO A 65 18.20 -8.60 22.02
CA PRO A 65 18.40 -9.46 23.20
C PRO A 65 19.03 -8.73 24.38
N THR A 66 19.92 -7.76 24.09
CA THR A 66 20.53 -6.85 25.07
C THR A 66 19.49 -6.03 25.85
N LYS A 67 18.41 -5.57 25.21
CA LYS A 67 17.33 -4.84 25.89
C LYS A 67 16.50 -5.75 26.80
N LEU A 68 16.28 -7.01 26.39
CA LEU A 68 15.58 -7.99 27.23
C LEU A 68 16.41 -8.37 28.47
N LEU A 69 17.73 -8.51 28.31
CA LEU A 69 18.65 -8.71 29.43
C LEU A 69 18.64 -7.52 30.40
N LYS A 70 18.67 -6.29 29.88
CA LYS A 70 18.56 -5.09 30.72
C LYS A 70 17.23 -5.04 31.49
N ILE A 71 16.11 -5.35 30.84
CA ILE A 71 14.80 -5.45 31.52
C ILE A 71 14.83 -6.51 32.63
N ARG A 72 15.51 -7.65 32.41
CA ARG A 72 15.68 -8.69 33.44
C ARG A 72 16.49 -8.19 34.64
N GLU A 73 17.58 -7.47 34.39
CA GLU A 73 18.39 -6.85 35.45
C GLU A 73 17.58 -5.82 36.24
N ASP A 74 16.85 -4.93 35.55
CA ASP A 74 15.99 -3.91 36.19
C ASP A 74 14.92 -4.58 37.06
N ILE A 75 14.30 -5.67 36.60
CA ILE A 75 13.33 -6.44 37.38
C ILE A 75 13.98 -7.07 38.62
N SER A 76 15.21 -7.58 38.51
CA SER A 76 15.96 -8.14 39.64
C SER A 76 16.24 -7.09 40.71
N VAL A 77 16.69 -5.89 40.30
CA VAL A 77 16.93 -4.75 41.19
C VAL A 77 15.65 -4.32 41.90
N LEU A 78 14.52 -4.26 41.17
CA LEU A 78 13.21 -3.92 41.76
C LEU A 78 12.74 -4.97 42.77
N ARG A 79 13.01 -6.27 42.54
CA ARG A 79 12.72 -7.33 43.53
C ARG A 79 13.54 -7.13 44.80
N LYS A 80 14.85 -6.84 44.66
CA LYS A 80 15.72 -6.59 45.80
C LYS A 80 15.25 -5.38 46.63
N LYS A 81 15.02 -4.23 45.97
CA LYS A 81 14.48 -3.02 46.62
C LYS A 81 13.13 -3.27 47.30
N ARG A 82 12.28 -4.12 46.72
CA ARG A 82 10.97 -4.47 47.31
C ARG A 82 11.14 -5.33 48.56
N ASN A 83 12.01 -6.33 48.53
CA ASN A 83 12.25 -7.20 49.69
C ASN A 83 12.82 -6.38 50.86
N GLU A 84 13.78 -5.48 50.59
CA GLU A 84 14.33 -4.56 51.61
C GLU A 84 13.23 -3.68 52.23
N ARG A 85 12.33 -3.11 51.43
CA ARG A 85 11.21 -2.29 51.94
C ARG A 85 10.11 -3.11 52.64
N GLU A 86 9.83 -4.33 52.18
CA GLU A 86 8.83 -5.19 52.80
C GLU A 86 9.32 -5.72 54.15
N GLU A 87 10.61 -5.95 54.35
CA GLU A 87 11.18 -6.26 55.68
C GLU A 87 10.93 -5.09 56.66
N ASP A 88 11.25 -3.86 56.26
CA ASP A 88 11.02 -2.67 57.08
C ASP A 88 9.53 -2.37 57.35
N ASP A 89 8.65 -2.54 56.35
CA ASP A 89 7.22 -2.28 56.47
C ASP A 89 6.46 -3.40 57.20
N VAL A 90 6.89 -4.66 57.06
CA VAL A 90 6.30 -5.81 57.75
C VAL A 90 6.65 -5.77 59.22
N GLU A 91 7.87 -5.38 59.60
CA GLU A 91 8.24 -5.20 61.00
C GLU A 91 7.43 -4.08 61.66
N ASN A 92 7.29 -2.93 60.97
CA ASN A 92 6.46 -1.82 61.43
C ASN A 92 4.95 -2.12 61.44
N ARG A 93 4.43 -2.94 60.50
CA ARG A 93 3.01 -3.36 60.50
C ARG A 93 2.72 -4.49 61.47
N ALA A 94 3.63 -5.42 61.69
CA ALA A 94 3.47 -6.48 62.68
C ALA A 94 3.31 -5.88 64.08
N GLN A 95 4.08 -4.83 64.42
CA GLN A 95 3.89 -4.05 65.64
C GLN A 95 2.51 -3.36 65.72
N LYS A 96 1.93 -2.96 64.58
CA LYS A 96 0.63 -2.27 64.52
C LYS A 96 -0.58 -3.22 64.48
N VAL A 97 -0.42 -4.43 63.96
CA VAL A 97 -1.47 -5.47 63.86
C VAL A 97 -1.60 -6.27 65.15
N LEU A 98 -0.57 -6.30 66.01
CA LEU A 98 -0.66 -6.79 67.40
C LEU A 98 -1.71 -6.07 68.27
N ILE A 99 -2.37 -5.02 67.74
CA ILE A 99 -3.41 -4.22 68.42
C ILE A 99 -4.82 -4.51 67.86
N SER A 100 -4.98 -5.31 66.79
CA SER A 100 -6.31 -5.62 66.22
C SER A 100 -6.59 -7.13 66.11
N ASP A 101 -7.44 -7.65 67.00
CA ASP A 101 -7.79 -9.07 67.19
C ASP A 101 -8.67 -9.68 66.06
N ARG A 102 -8.18 -9.72 64.81
CA ARG A 102 -8.88 -10.44 63.72
C ARG A 102 -7.94 -11.36 62.92
N PRO A 103 -7.73 -12.62 63.38
CA PRO A 103 -6.79 -13.58 62.79
C PRO A 103 -7.15 -13.99 61.34
N ASP A 104 -8.43 -13.99 60.96
CA ASP A 104 -8.88 -14.42 59.62
C ASP A 104 -8.36 -13.55 58.45
N SER A 105 -7.87 -12.34 58.75
CA SER A 105 -7.35 -11.41 57.75
C SER A 105 -5.92 -11.76 57.31
N VAL A 106 -5.13 -12.39 58.17
CA VAL A 106 -3.70 -12.68 57.93
C VAL A 106 -3.54 -13.84 56.95
N ASP A 107 -4.30 -14.92 57.12
CA ASP A 107 -4.24 -16.09 56.23
C ASP A 107 -4.69 -15.76 54.80
N LYS A 108 -5.66 -14.84 54.67
CA LYS A 108 -6.13 -14.38 53.35
C LYS A 108 -5.05 -13.56 52.62
N VAL A 109 -4.28 -12.76 53.36
CA VAL A 109 -3.16 -12.01 52.80
C VAL A 109 -2.03 -12.97 52.42
N ARG A 110 -1.70 -13.94 53.29
CA ARG A 110 -0.66 -14.94 53.04
C ARG A 110 -0.92 -15.75 51.76
N ARG A 111 -2.12 -16.32 51.59
CA ARG A 111 -2.50 -17.04 50.35
C ARG A 111 -2.39 -16.15 49.12
N ARG A 112 -2.76 -14.86 49.25
CA ARG A 112 -2.66 -13.92 48.13
C ARG A 112 -1.20 -13.61 47.77
N VAL A 113 -0.28 -13.63 48.73
CA VAL A 113 1.16 -13.49 48.49
C VAL A 113 1.69 -14.74 47.77
N GLU A 114 1.36 -15.93 48.25
CA GLU A 114 1.75 -17.21 47.63
C GLU A 114 1.26 -17.31 46.17
N ASP A 115 0.00 -16.94 45.88
CA ASP A 115 -0.53 -16.88 44.51
C ASP A 115 0.29 -15.94 43.59
N LEU A 116 0.71 -14.79 44.12
CA LEU A 116 1.48 -13.81 43.37
C LEU A 116 2.92 -14.26 43.11
N GLU A 117 3.52 -15.01 44.04
CA GLU A 117 4.85 -15.61 43.86
C GLU A 117 4.82 -16.68 42.76
N LEU A 118 3.77 -17.51 42.72
CA LEU A 118 3.54 -18.46 41.64
C LEU A 118 3.35 -17.77 40.28
N GLU A 119 2.54 -16.70 40.22
CA GLU A 119 2.39 -15.89 39.00
C GLU A 119 3.74 -15.29 38.55
N LEU A 120 4.56 -14.78 39.48
CA LEU A 120 5.88 -14.24 39.17
C LEU A 120 6.85 -15.31 38.63
N GLY A 121 6.82 -16.52 39.17
CA GLY A 121 7.61 -17.65 38.67
C GLY A 121 7.24 -18.02 37.23
N LEU A 122 5.94 -18.02 36.89
CA LEU A 122 5.48 -18.24 35.51
C LEU A 122 5.96 -17.15 34.56
N TYR A 123 5.98 -15.89 34.99
CA TYR A 123 6.50 -14.79 34.17
C TYR A 123 8.02 -14.91 33.92
N ASP A 124 8.80 -15.35 34.90
CA ASP A 124 10.24 -15.56 34.72
C ASP A 124 10.52 -16.70 33.73
N ALA A 125 9.74 -17.78 33.77
CA ALA A 125 9.84 -18.87 32.80
C ALA A 125 9.54 -18.39 31.37
N ILE A 126 8.43 -17.65 31.19
CA ILE A 126 8.08 -17.06 29.89
C ILE A 126 9.17 -16.09 29.40
N LEU A 127 9.79 -15.32 30.30
CA LEU A 127 10.85 -14.39 29.94
C LEU A 127 12.11 -15.13 29.46
N ASN A 128 12.48 -16.24 30.09
CA ASN A 128 13.61 -17.07 29.66
C ASN A 128 13.35 -17.68 28.28
N ASP A 129 12.15 -18.23 28.04
CA ASP A 129 11.78 -18.77 26.72
C ASP A 129 11.86 -17.69 25.62
N LEU A 130 11.45 -16.45 25.94
CA LEU A 130 11.54 -15.32 25.00
C LEU A 130 12.99 -14.90 24.74
N ILE A 131 13.87 -14.96 25.74
CA ILE A 131 15.31 -14.68 25.58
C ILE A 131 15.94 -15.74 24.68
N GLU A 132 15.70 -17.02 24.94
CA GLU A 132 16.23 -18.13 24.13
C GLU A 132 15.76 -18.05 22.68
N LEU A 133 14.47 -17.73 22.46
CA LEU A 133 13.92 -17.51 21.13
C LEU A 133 14.60 -16.33 20.42
N ALA A 134 14.85 -15.22 21.13
CA ALA A 134 15.50 -14.04 20.57
C ALA A 134 16.96 -14.32 20.19
N GLU A 135 17.70 -15.06 21.02
CA GLU A 135 19.07 -15.50 20.72
C GLU A 135 19.12 -16.46 19.52
N SER A 136 18.16 -17.38 19.39
CA SER A 136 18.04 -18.25 18.22
C SER A 136 17.78 -17.45 16.94
N LEU A 137 16.88 -16.46 16.99
CA LEU A 137 16.58 -15.61 15.84
C LEU A 137 17.77 -14.73 15.43
N GLU A 138 18.57 -14.25 16.39
CA GLU A 138 19.79 -13.50 16.09
C GLU A 138 20.84 -14.37 15.39
N LYS A 139 21.01 -15.62 15.82
CA LYS A 139 21.86 -16.60 15.14
C LYS A 139 21.41 -16.86 13.70
N ASP A 140 20.12 -17.12 13.49
CA ASP A 140 19.57 -17.36 12.16
C ASP A 140 19.70 -16.13 11.24
N SER A 141 19.45 -14.93 11.78
CA SER A 141 19.63 -13.67 11.05
C SER A 141 21.08 -13.47 10.62
N LYS A 142 22.05 -13.84 11.48
CA LYS A 142 23.47 -13.76 11.15
C LYS A 142 23.86 -14.72 10.03
N VAL A 143 23.38 -15.97 10.10
CA VAL A 143 23.61 -16.98 9.03
C VAL A 143 23.03 -16.52 7.70
N LEU A 144 21.82 -15.95 7.70
CA LEU A 144 21.21 -15.39 6.49
C LEU A 144 21.99 -14.19 5.94
N SER A 145 22.43 -13.28 6.81
CA SER A 145 23.26 -12.13 6.42
C SER A 145 24.58 -12.59 5.78
N ASP A 146 25.28 -13.54 6.40
CA ASP A 146 26.55 -14.07 5.88
C ASP A 146 26.34 -14.81 4.54
N SER A 147 25.27 -15.59 4.42
CA SER A 147 24.91 -16.26 3.17
C SER A 147 24.60 -15.27 2.05
N THR A 148 23.84 -14.21 2.34
CA THR A 148 23.51 -13.18 1.32
C THR A 148 24.76 -12.40 0.90
N LYS A 149 25.63 -12.04 1.85
CA LYS A 149 26.90 -11.38 1.57
C LYS A 149 27.79 -12.22 0.64
N LYS A 150 27.87 -13.53 0.88
CA LYS A 150 28.62 -14.47 0.03
C LYS A 150 28.05 -14.57 -1.39
N GLU A 151 26.73 -14.57 -1.54
CA GLU A 151 26.09 -14.54 -2.87
C GLU A 151 26.34 -13.21 -3.59
N PHE A 152 26.31 -12.08 -2.89
CA PHE A 152 26.68 -10.78 -3.47
C PHE A 152 28.14 -10.77 -3.95
N GLU A 153 29.09 -11.23 -3.12
CA GLU A 153 30.50 -11.32 -3.51
C GLU A 153 30.71 -12.24 -4.73
N ARG A 154 29.93 -13.31 -4.84
CA ARG A 154 29.95 -14.21 -6.01
C ARG A 154 29.44 -13.50 -7.27
N VAL A 155 28.32 -12.78 -7.18
CA VAL A 155 27.74 -12.04 -8.30
C VAL A 155 28.66 -10.89 -8.74
N ASP A 156 29.25 -10.16 -7.80
CA ASP A 156 30.22 -9.10 -8.10
C ASP A 156 31.45 -9.65 -8.83
N LYS A 157 31.93 -10.83 -8.42
CA LYS A 157 33.02 -11.51 -9.13
C LYS A 157 32.63 -11.90 -10.56
N GLU A 158 31.44 -12.46 -10.77
CA GLU A 158 30.95 -12.81 -12.12
C GLU A 158 30.77 -11.56 -13.01
N ILE A 159 30.28 -10.45 -12.44
CA ILE A 159 30.16 -9.18 -13.15
C ILE A 159 31.53 -8.67 -13.58
N ASN A 160 32.51 -8.68 -12.68
CA ASN A 160 33.87 -8.24 -12.98
C ASN A 160 34.54 -9.15 -14.03
N GLU A 161 34.38 -10.47 -13.94
CA GLU A 161 34.89 -11.42 -14.94
C GLU A 161 34.29 -11.15 -16.33
N LYS A 162 32.97 -10.92 -16.42
CA LYS A 162 32.32 -10.57 -17.70
C LYS A 162 32.71 -9.18 -18.19
N PHE A 163 32.95 -8.24 -17.30
CA PHE A 163 33.41 -6.91 -17.66
C PHE A 163 34.83 -6.96 -18.26
N GLU A 164 35.74 -7.74 -17.67
CA GLU A 164 37.07 -7.99 -18.22
C GLU A 164 37.00 -8.77 -19.54
N GLU A 165 36.12 -9.75 -19.67
CA GLU A 165 35.90 -10.44 -20.96
C GLU A 165 35.44 -9.45 -22.04
N LEU A 166 34.49 -8.58 -21.73
CA LEU A 166 34.01 -7.52 -22.62
C LEU A 166 35.13 -6.54 -22.98
N ASN A 167 35.94 -6.13 -22.00
CA ASN A 167 37.04 -5.21 -22.21
C ASN A 167 38.12 -5.83 -23.12
N ASN A 168 38.47 -7.10 -22.88
CA ASN A 168 39.36 -7.86 -23.75
C ASN A 168 38.81 -8.03 -25.18
N ARG A 169 37.50 -8.27 -25.32
CA ARG A 169 36.84 -8.30 -26.65
C ARG A 169 36.89 -6.94 -27.33
N MET A 170 36.73 -5.86 -26.58
CA MET A 170 36.84 -4.50 -27.11
C MET A 170 38.26 -4.21 -27.60
N SER A 171 39.28 -4.53 -26.80
CA SER A 171 40.69 -4.34 -27.21
C SER A 171 41.07 -5.15 -28.44
N ARG A 172 40.51 -6.35 -28.63
CA ARG A 172 40.69 -7.12 -29.87
C ARG A 172 40.06 -6.44 -31.08
N ILE A 173 38.87 -5.86 -30.92
CA ILE A 173 38.21 -5.09 -31.98
C ILE A 173 39.07 -3.87 -32.33
N ASP A 174 39.62 -3.18 -31.34
CA ASP A 174 40.49 -2.03 -31.56
C ASP A 174 41.78 -2.43 -32.29
N SER A 175 42.43 -3.54 -31.90
CA SER A 175 43.62 -4.04 -32.60
C SER A 175 43.34 -4.50 -34.03
N ASP A 176 42.19 -5.14 -34.27
CA ASP A 176 41.77 -5.57 -35.61
C ASP A 176 41.37 -4.38 -36.49
N SER A 177 40.89 -3.28 -35.88
CA SER A 177 40.57 -2.03 -36.59
C SER A 177 41.81 -1.17 -36.89
N GLY A 178 42.91 -1.37 -36.18
CA GLY A 178 44.14 -0.58 -36.27
C GLY A 178 44.94 -0.73 -37.59
N ASN A 179 44.56 -1.65 -38.47
CA ASN A 179 45.12 -1.71 -39.83
C ASN A 179 44.33 -0.88 -40.86
N VAL A 180 43.28 -0.16 -40.44
CA VAL A 180 42.65 0.89 -41.25
C VAL A 180 43.34 2.21 -40.90
N VAL A 181 44.42 2.49 -41.63
CA VAL A 181 45.24 3.69 -41.49
C VAL A 181 44.37 4.95 -41.64
N GLY A 182 44.24 5.70 -40.54
CA GLY A 182 43.96 7.14 -40.53
C GLY A 182 42.60 7.56 -39.96
N ALA A 183 42.52 7.84 -38.65
CA ALA A 183 41.52 8.77 -38.10
C ALA A 183 41.85 9.23 -36.67
N GLU A 184 42.68 10.26 -36.55
CA GLU A 184 42.77 11.12 -35.36
C GLU A 184 41.44 11.88 -35.19
N SER A 185 40.46 11.33 -34.45
CA SER A 185 39.14 11.98 -34.33
C SER A 185 38.26 11.47 -33.17
N ILE A 186 38.82 11.06 -32.03
CA ILE A 186 38.02 10.54 -30.90
C ILE A 186 37.86 11.62 -29.82
N GLY A 187 37.10 12.65 -30.19
CA GLY A 187 36.61 13.71 -29.28
C GLY A 187 35.31 14.33 -29.76
N LYS A 188 34.60 13.67 -30.69
CA LYS A 188 33.44 14.22 -31.38
C LYS A 188 32.16 13.83 -30.66
N SER A 189 31.59 14.84 -30.01
CA SER A 189 30.27 14.87 -29.38
C SER A 189 29.19 14.25 -30.26
N TRP A 190 28.13 13.69 -29.67
CA TRP A 190 26.93 13.20 -30.37
C TRP A 190 26.36 14.22 -31.39
N ALA A 191 26.62 15.52 -31.20
CA ALA A 191 26.28 16.57 -32.14
C ALA A 191 26.99 16.42 -33.52
N ASP A 192 28.26 16.00 -33.54
CA ASP A 192 29.03 15.79 -34.79
C ASP A 192 28.58 14.54 -35.56
N ALA A 193 27.99 13.56 -34.86
CA ALA A 193 27.41 12.37 -35.48
C ALA A 193 26.16 12.67 -36.32
N VAL A 194 25.45 13.76 -35.99
CA VAL A 194 24.25 14.22 -36.70
C VAL A 194 24.63 15.09 -37.90
N THR A 195 25.72 15.85 -37.82
CA THR A 195 26.16 16.76 -38.89
C THR A 195 27.08 16.10 -39.92
N ASN A 196 27.83 15.06 -39.55
CA ASN A 196 28.68 14.29 -40.46
C ASN A 196 28.29 12.79 -40.50
N PRO A 197 27.31 12.40 -41.33
CA PRO A 197 26.84 11.01 -41.41
C PRO A 197 27.89 9.98 -41.90
N GLY A 198 29.07 10.44 -42.33
CA GLY A 198 30.18 9.60 -42.77
C GLY A 198 31.19 9.18 -41.69
N ALA A 199 31.23 9.84 -40.52
CA ALA A 199 32.36 9.71 -39.57
C ALA A 199 32.15 8.66 -38.45
N LEU A 200 30.93 8.17 -38.25
CA LEU A 200 30.63 7.11 -37.28
C LEU A 200 30.05 5.92 -38.02
N THR A 201 30.91 5.01 -38.47
CA THR A 201 30.52 3.68 -38.93
C THR A 201 30.11 2.83 -37.72
N PHE A 202 29.04 3.24 -37.01
CA PHE A 202 28.26 2.30 -36.22
C PHE A 202 28.03 1.07 -37.08
N SER A 203 28.31 -0.10 -36.52
CA SER A 203 28.07 -1.35 -37.24
C SER A 203 26.63 -1.33 -37.74
N LYS A 204 26.38 -1.87 -38.93
CA LYS A 204 25.03 -1.93 -39.52
C LYS A 204 23.99 -2.41 -38.50
N GLN A 205 24.39 -3.37 -37.66
CA GLN A 205 23.59 -3.92 -36.56
C GLN A 205 23.27 -2.89 -35.46
N GLN A 206 24.22 -2.05 -35.03
CA GLN A 206 23.99 -1.01 -34.02
C GLN A 206 23.02 0.06 -34.52
N ARG A 207 23.11 0.46 -35.80
CA ARG A 207 22.18 1.41 -36.42
C ARG A 207 20.77 0.83 -36.51
N GLU A 208 20.65 -0.42 -36.96
CA GLU A 208 19.35 -1.10 -37.02
C GLU A 208 18.72 -1.22 -35.62
N MET A 209 19.53 -1.51 -34.60
CA MET A 209 19.06 -1.62 -33.21
C MET A 209 18.63 -0.27 -32.62
N SER A 210 19.36 0.81 -32.88
CA SER A 210 18.97 2.14 -32.41
C SER A 210 17.68 2.62 -33.06
N ILE A 211 17.51 2.40 -34.37
CA ILE A 211 16.26 2.69 -35.09
C ILE A 211 15.10 1.88 -34.52
N LEU A 212 15.31 0.59 -34.20
CA LEU A 212 14.26 -0.24 -33.63
C LEU A 212 13.83 0.25 -32.24
N LEU A 213 14.78 0.69 -31.40
CA LEU A 213 14.50 1.23 -30.07
C LEU A 213 13.76 2.58 -30.12
N THR A 214 14.14 3.47 -31.03
CA THR A 214 13.43 4.75 -31.21
C THR A 214 12.01 4.53 -31.73
N MET A 215 11.84 3.67 -32.73
CA MET A 215 10.52 3.29 -33.25
C MET A 215 9.63 2.66 -32.17
N GLU A 216 10.19 1.81 -31.31
CA GLU A 216 9.45 1.21 -30.20
C GLU A 216 8.98 2.26 -29.20
N ARG A 217 9.86 3.20 -28.83
CA ARG A 217 9.53 4.28 -27.89
C ARG A 217 8.44 5.20 -28.45
N GLU A 218 8.55 5.59 -29.71
CA GLU A 218 7.52 6.40 -30.38
C GLU A 218 6.16 5.67 -30.45
N ASP A 219 6.18 4.36 -30.73
CA ASP A 219 4.94 3.57 -30.74
C ASP A 219 4.33 3.43 -29.34
N GLU A 220 5.16 3.29 -28.30
CA GLU A 220 4.71 3.31 -26.91
C GLU A 220 4.07 4.65 -26.52
N GLU A 221 4.70 5.76 -26.87
CA GLU A 221 4.17 7.10 -26.61
C GLU A 221 2.85 7.33 -27.35
N ARG A 222 2.74 6.89 -28.60
CA ARG A 222 1.50 6.96 -29.39
C ARG A 222 0.38 6.11 -28.79
N ARG A 223 0.67 4.90 -28.31
CA ARG A 223 -0.33 3.98 -27.70
C ARG A 223 -0.63 4.30 -26.25
N SER A 224 0.24 5.03 -25.56
CA SER A 224 0.10 5.38 -24.14
C SER A 224 -1.23 6.07 -23.88
N LYS A 225 -1.74 6.87 -24.83
CA LYS A 225 -3.00 7.63 -24.75
C LYS A 225 -4.20 6.93 -25.40
N ASN A 226 -3.99 5.80 -26.06
CA ASN A 226 -5.03 5.09 -26.79
C ASN A 226 -5.79 4.09 -25.91
N ILE A 227 -7.08 3.96 -26.20
CA ILE A 227 -7.96 2.88 -25.72
C ILE A 227 -8.54 2.11 -26.91
N VAL A 228 -8.92 0.86 -26.68
CA VAL A 228 -9.59 0.02 -27.67
C VAL A 228 -10.96 -0.39 -27.14
N ILE A 229 -12.00 -0.07 -27.91
CA ILE A 229 -13.38 -0.40 -27.63
C ILE A 229 -13.78 -1.60 -28.48
N PHE A 230 -14.34 -2.61 -27.83
CA PHE A 230 -14.80 -3.85 -28.45
C PHE A 230 -16.31 -3.99 -28.33
N GLY A 231 -16.92 -4.80 -29.21
CA GLY A 231 -18.34 -5.14 -29.15
C GLY A 231 -19.28 -4.10 -29.76
N LEU A 232 -18.76 -3.09 -30.46
CA LEU A 232 -19.58 -2.13 -31.21
C LEU A 232 -19.89 -2.65 -32.61
N ALA A 233 -21.19 -2.73 -32.92
CA ALA A 233 -21.69 -3.06 -34.24
C ALA A 233 -21.21 -2.04 -35.28
N ARG A 234 -20.79 -2.57 -36.44
CA ARG A 234 -20.40 -1.76 -37.60
C ARG A 234 -21.60 -0.95 -38.11
N SER A 235 -21.33 0.23 -38.66
CA SER A 235 -22.32 0.97 -39.43
C SER A 235 -22.57 0.26 -40.77
N GLU A 236 -23.84 0.12 -41.15
CA GLU A 236 -24.27 -0.49 -42.41
C GLU A 236 -24.26 0.49 -43.59
N LYS A 237 -23.88 1.75 -43.35
CA LYS A 237 -23.86 2.77 -44.40
C LYS A 237 -22.79 2.49 -45.45
N GLU A 238 -23.08 2.78 -46.70
CA GLU A 238 -22.13 2.56 -47.81
C GLU A 238 -21.00 3.61 -47.80
N ASP A 239 -21.33 4.88 -47.55
CA ASP A 239 -20.34 5.96 -47.59
C ASP A 239 -19.34 5.86 -46.42
N SER A 240 -18.06 6.08 -46.73
CA SER A 240 -16.97 6.00 -45.75
C SER A 240 -17.06 7.12 -44.70
N LYS A 241 -17.44 8.35 -45.11
CA LYS A 241 -17.53 9.49 -44.19
C LYS A 241 -18.70 9.34 -43.24
N GLU A 242 -19.85 8.94 -43.76
CA GLU A 242 -21.03 8.69 -42.93
C GLU A 242 -20.82 7.57 -41.91
N ARG A 243 -20.11 6.49 -42.29
CA ARG A 243 -19.73 5.42 -41.36
C ARG A 243 -18.84 5.92 -40.23
N GLN A 244 -17.84 6.76 -40.54
CA GLN A 244 -16.96 7.34 -39.53
C GLN A 244 -17.72 8.25 -38.56
N LEU A 245 -18.67 9.04 -39.07
CA LEU A 245 -19.50 9.92 -38.25
C LEU A 245 -20.41 9.13 -37.32
N GLU A 246 -21.05 8.06 -37.82
CA GLU A 246 -21.87 7.17 -36.98
C GLU A 246 -21.03 6.46 -35.91
N ASP A 247 -19.85 5.98 -36.28
CA ASP A 247 -18.88 5.39 -35.37
C ASP A 247 -18.45 6.37 -34.28
N GLN A 248 -18.17 7.63 -34.63
CA GLN A 248 -17.87 8.69 -33.68
C GLN A 248 -19.05 8.95 -32.73
N MET A 249 -20.27 9.08 -33.26
CA MET A 249 -21.47 9.26 -32.44
C MET A 249 -21.69 8.10 -31.46
N LYS A 250 -21.44 6.85 -31.88
CA LYS A 250 -21.53 5.67 -31.00
C LYS A 250 -20.52 5.75 -29.85
N VAL A 251 -19.29 6.20 -30.12
CA VAL A 251 -18.26 6.40 -29.08
C VAL A 251 -18.66 7.53 -28.14
N GLU A 252 -19.19 8.64 -28.64
CA GLU A 252 -19.68 9.75 -27.81
C GLU A 252 -20.79 9.31 -26.85
N GLN A 253 -21.75 8.50 -27.32
CA GLN A 253 -22.81 7.93 -26.47
C GLN A 253 -22.24 7.03 -25.35
N ILE A 254 -21.15 6.31 -25.61
CA ILE A 254 -20.47 5.51 -24.57
C ILE A 254 -19.85 6.45 -23.52
N PHE A 255 -19.22 7.55 -23.94
CA PHE A 255 -18.62 8.52 -23.04
C PHE A 255 -19.66 9.21 -22.15
N ASP A 256 -20.87 9.44 -22.67
CA ASP A 256 -22.00 9.93 -21.88
C ASP A 256 -22.39 8.98 -20.75
N VAL A 257 -22.50 7.68 -21.05
CA VAL A 257 -22.83 6.65 -20.05
C VAL A 257 -21.74 6.56 -18.98
N LEU A 258 -20.48 6.78 -19.37
CA LEU A 258 -19.35 6.83 -18.45
C LEU A 258 -19.31 8.12 -17.61
N LYS A 259 -20.06 9.16 -18.02
CA LYS A 259 -20.03 10.52 -17.47
C LYS A 259 -18.65 11.18 -17.64
N ILE A 260 -18.06 11.02 -18.82
CA ILE A 260 -16.76 11.61 -19.18
C ILE A 260 -16.98 12.58 -20.34
N ASP A 261 -16.30 13.73 -20.30
CA ASP A 261 -16.45 14.77 -21.32
C ASP A 261 -16.10 14.25 -22.73
N ARG A 262 -17.03 14.44 -23.67
CA ARG A 262 -16.86 14.07 -25.09
C ARG A 262 -15.68 14.78 -25.75
N ARG A 263 -15.32 15.98 -25.26
CA ARG A 263 -14.20 16.80 -25.76
C ARG A 263 -12.84 16.10 -25.61
N LEU A 264 -12.74 15.07 -24.78
CA LEU A 264 -11.53 14.28 -24.62
C LEU A 264 -11.29 13.30 -25.78
N ILE A 265 -12.24 13.15 -26.71
CA ILE A 265 -12.09 12.31 -27.89
C ILE A 265 -11.36 13.10 -28.98
N VAL A 266 -10.10 12.74 -29.26
CA VAL A 266 -9.31 13.40 -30.32
C VAL A 266 -9.53 12.73 -31.67
N ARG A 267 -9.48 11.40 -31.70
CA ARG A 267 -9.61 10.62 -32.92
C ARG A 267 -10.27 9.29 -32.64
N VAL A 268 -11.16 8.88 -33.53
CA VAL A 268 -11.77 7.57 -33.54
C VAL A 268 -11.38 6.88 -34.84
N ASN A 269 -10.84 5.67 -34.76
CA ASN A 269 -10.47 4.89 -35.94
C ASN A 269 -10.83 3.42 -35.74
N ARG A 270 -11.58 2.84 -36.66
CA ARG A 270 -11.87 1.41 -36.65
C ARG A 270 -10.66 0.63 -37.19
N MET A 271 -10.30 -0.46 -36.52
CA MET A 271 -9.22 -1.32 -37.02
C MET A 271 -9.62 -1.95 -38.36
N LYS A 272 -8.63 -2.35 -39.17
CA LYS A 272 -8.89 -3.11 -40.40
C LYS A 272 -9.45 -4.49 -40.03
N GLN A 273 -10.48 -4.89 -40.76
CA GLN A 273 -11.10 -6.21 -40.64
C GLN A 273 -10.11 -7.28 -41.11
N LYS A 274 -10.03 -8.41 -40.39
CA LYS A 274 -9.15 -9.53 -40.76
C LYS A 274 -9.85 -10.53 -41.68
N SER A 275 -11.15 -10.72 -41.49
CA SER A 275 -12.00 -11.63 -42.27
C SER A 275 -13.39 -11.01 -42.40
N ASP A 276 -14.07 -11.20 -43.54
CA ASP A 276 -15.42 -10.69 -43.80
C ASP A 276 -16.47 -11.15 -42.77
N GLU A 277 -16.19 -12.25 -42.07
CA GLU A 277 -17.05 -12.79 -41.00
C GLU A 277 -17.00 -11.98 -39.69
N ASP A 278 -15.93 -11.21 -39.45
CA ASP A 278 -15.74 -10.44 -38.21
C ASP A 278 -16.64 -9.19 -38.16
N LYS A 279 -17.93 -9.38 -37.85
CA LYS A 279 -18.94 -8.31 -37.80
C LYS A 279 -18.58 -7.14 -36.87
N ASN A 280 -17.81 -7.38 -35.81
CA ASN A 280 -17.52 -6.40 -34.77
C ASN A 280 -16.01 -6.11 -34.66
N THR A 281 -15.46 -5.41 -35.65
CA THR A 281 -14.05 -5.00 -35.62
C THR A 281 -13.80 -3.94 -34.53
N PRO A 282 -12.74 -4.04 -33.71
CA PRO A 282 -12.49 -3.10 -32.62
C PRO A 282 -12.23 -1.67 -33.09
N MET A 283 -12.52 -0.70 -32.23
CA MET A 283 -12.28 0.72 -32.48
C MET A 283 -11.19 1.25 -31.56
N ILE A 284 -10.19 1.94 -32.13
CA ILE A 284 -9.17 2.67 -31.40
C ILE A 284 -9.67 4.09 -31.19
N VAL A 285 -9.59 4.56 -29.96
CA VAL A 285 -9.88 5.95 -29.59
C VAL A 285 -8.62 6.56 -29.00
N THR A 286 -8.19 7.68 -29.56
CA THR A 286 -7.04 8.46 -29.09
C THR A 286 -7.53 9.59 -28.20
N LEU A 287 -6.94 9.68 -27.00
CA LEU A 287 -7.21 10.71 -25.99
C LEU A 287 -6.04 11.72 -25.94
N PRO A 288 -6.22 12.93 -25.38
CA PRO A 288 -5.16 13.93 -25.38
C PRO A 288 -4.07 13.61 -24.36
N ARG A 289 -4.42 13.00 -23.21
CA ARG A 289 -3.48 12.68 -22.12
C ARG A 289 -3.66 11.24 -21.61
N GLU A 290 -2.60 10.70 -21.02
CA GLU A 290 -2.62 9.37 -20.40
C GLU A 290 -3.49 9.32 -19.13
N SER A 291 -3.61 10.46 -18.42
CA SER A 291 -4.53 10.61 -17.28
C SER A 291 -5.97 10.30 -17.67
N ASP A 292 -6.38 10.77 -18.84
CA ASP A 292 -7.74 10.65 -19.33
C ASP A 292 -8.05 9.20 -19.70
N LYS A 293 -7.06 8.50 -20.29
CA LYS A 293 -7.12 7.05 -20.49
C LYS A 293 -7.35 6.32 -19.17
N LYS A 294 -6.60 6.66 -18.12
CA LYS A 294 -6.77 6.03 -16.79
C LYS A 294 -8.15 6.28 -16.22
N ALA A 295 -8.69 7.51 -16.36
CA ALA A 295 -10.04 7.85 -15.93
C ALA A 295 -11.11 7.04 -16.70
N VAL A 296 -10.99 6.97 -18.03
CA VAL A 296 -11.91 6.17 -18.87
C VAL A 296 -11.86 4.69 -18.50
N LEU A 297 -10.67 4.11 -18.31
CA LEU A 297 -10.53 2.70 -17.93
C LEU A 297 -11.05 2.39 -16.53
N ALA A 298 -10.97 3.35 -15.60
CA ALA A 298 -11.56 3.20 -14.27
C ALA A 298 -13.09 3.13 -14.33
N GLU A 299 -13.71 3.99 -15.14
CA GLU A 299 -15.17 4.07 -15.29
C GLU A 299 -15.75 3.03 -16.25
N ALA A 300 -14.94 2.41 -17.10
CA ALA A 300 -15.36 1.39 -18.07
C ALA A 300 -16.16 0.23 -17.44
N ARG A 301 -16.02 -0.02 -16.13
CA ARG A 301 -16.82 -1.02 -15.40
C ARG A 301 -18.32 -0.70 -15.40
N ARG A 302 -18.71 0.56 -15.51
CA ARG A 302 -20.12 0.99 -15.54
C ARG A 302 -20.86 0.47 -16.78
N LEU A 303 -20.17 0.23 -17.89
CA LEU A 303 -20.79 -0.28 -19.12
C LEU A 303 -21.45 -1.64 -18.92
N LYS A 304 -20.90 -2.47 -18.02
CA LYS A 304 -21.49 -3.78 -17.68
C LYS A 304 -22.88 -3.67 -17.04
N ASN A 305 -23.16 -2.55 -16.38
CA ASN A 305 -24.45 -2.31 -15.72
C ASN A 305 -25.43 -1.58 -16.65
N SER A 306 -24.99 -1.15 -17.84
CA SER A 306 -25.85 -0.54 -18.84
C SER A 306 -26.58 -1.63 -19.62
N SER A 307 -27.89 -1.47 -19.80
CA SER A 307 -28.70 -2.36 -20.65
C SER A 307 -28.31 -2.31 -22.12
N LYS A 308 -27.86 -1.14 -22.62
CA LYS A 308 -27.52 -0.92 -24.02
C LYS A 308 -26.10 -1.40 -24.38
N TYR A 309 -25.18 -1.38 -23.43
CA TYR A 309 -23.74 -1.59 -23.69
C TYR A 309 -23.15 -2.77 -22.91
N THR A 310 -23.96 -3.76 -22.54
CA THR A 310 -23.51 -4.92 -21.76
C THR A 310 -22.39 -5.72 -22.44
N ASN A 311 -22.43 -5.82 -23.78
CA ASN A 311 -21.44 -6.53 -24.59
C ASN A 311 -20.23 -5.66 -24.98
N VAL A 312 -20.23 -4.38 -24.61
CA VAL A 312 -19.15 -3.45 -24.93
C VAL A 312 -18.14 -3.41 -23.79
N TYR A 313 -16.86 -3.53 -24.14
CA TYR A 313 -15.78 -3.44 -23.18
C TYR A 313 -14.64 -2.59 -23.72
N ILE A 314 -13.98 -1.87 -22.81
CA ILE A 314 -12.87 -0.97 -23.11
C ILE A 314 -11.60 -1.56 -22.49
N ASN A 315 -10.57 -1.70 -23.31
CA ASN A 315 -9.24 -2.13 -22.88
C ASN A 315 -8.19 -1.07 -23.23
N PRO A 316 -7.04 -1.02 -22.54
CA PRO A 316 -5.91 -0.21 -23.00
C PRO A 316 -5.40 -0.75 -24.35
N ASP A 317 -4.95 0.15 -25.24
CA ASP A 317 -4.12 -0.26 -26.36
C ASP A 317 -2.72 -0.61 -25.85
N LEU A 318 -2.25 -1.81 -26.17
CA LEU A 318 -1.00 -2.39 -25.67
C LEU A 318 -0.06 -2.65 -26.83
N ASN A 319 1.24 -2.47 -26.59
CA ASN A 319 2.28 -2.92 -27.52
C ASN A 319 2.31 -4.46 -27.62
N PHE A 320 2.84 -5.01 -28.71
CA PHE A 320 2.99 -6.45 -28.92
C PHE A 320 3.68 -7.14 -27.73
N LYS A 321 4.82 -6.61 -27.25
CA LYS A 321 5.53 -7.15 -26.08
C LYS A 321 4.62 -7.18 -24.84
N GLN A 322 3.91 -6.08 -24.57
CA GLN A 322 2.98 -5.98 -23.45
C GLN A 322 1.79 -6.95 -23.57
N ARG A 323 1.28 -7.18 -24.79
CA ARG A 323 0.23 -8.18 -25.05
C ARG A 323 0.73 -9.60 -24.76
N MET A 324 1.95 -9.93 -25.16
CA MET A 324 2.57 -11.23 -24.88
C MET A 324 2.72 -11.45 -23.37
N ILE A 325 3.24 -10.45 -22.65
CA ILE A 325 3.33 -10.49 -21.18
C ILE A 325 1.95 -10.67 -20.55
N GLN A 326 0.93 -9.93 -20.99
CA GLN A 326 -0.43 -10.10 -20.46
C GLN A 326 -1.03 -11.46 -20.78
N LYS A 327 -0.77 -12.02 -21.96
CA LYS A 327 -1.22 -13.35 -22.35
C LYS A 327 -0.63 -14.40 -21.41
N GLU A 328 0.67 -14.30 -21.13
CA GLU A 328 1.38 -15.20 -20.22
C GLU A 328 0.85 -15.06 -18.79
N LEU A 329 0.69 -13.83 -18.28
CA LEU A 329 0.10 -13.60 -16.96
C LEU A 329 -1.33 -14.16 -16.83
N ARG A 330 -2.13 -14.12 -17.91
CA ARG A 330 -3.48 -14.72 -17.91
C ARG A 330 -3.42 -16.25 -17.86
N LYS A 331 -2.46 -16.86 -18.56
CA LYS A 331 -2.21 -18.31 -18.53
C LYS A 331 -1.79 -18.75 -17.13
N GLN A 332 -0.75 -18.14 -16.57
CA GLN A 332 -0.29 -18.41 -15.21
C GLN A 332 -1.38 -18.18 -14.15
N ARG A 333 -2.19 -17.12 -14.31
CA ARG A 333 -3.34 -16.87 -13.42
C ARG A 333 -4.34 -18.03 -13.45
N LYS A 334 -4.63 -18.56 -14.64
CA LYS A 334 -5.58 -19.66 -14.82
C LYS A 334 -5.06 -20.92 -14.13
N GLU A 335 -3.82 -21.31 -14.41
CA GLU A 335 -3.15 -22.46 -13.81
C GLU A 335 -3.12 -22.37 -12.28
N LYS A 336 -2.68 -21.24 -11.73
CA LYS A 336 -2.64 -21.03 -10.27
C LYS A 336 -4.03 -21.00 -9.63
N ASN A 337 -5.05 -20.55 -10.35
CA ASN A 337 -6.43 -20.58 -9.83
C ASN A 337 -7.01 -21.99 -9.84
N GLU A 338 -6.69 -22.80 -10.85
CA GLU A 338 -7.07 -24.21 -10.92
C GLU A 338 -6.38 -25.00 -9.79
N GLU A 339 -5.10 -24.75 -9.54
CA GLU A 339 -4.34 -25.35 -8.44
C GLU A 339 -4.90 -24.93 -7.06
N ALA A 340 -5.14 -23.63 -6.86
CA ALA A 340 -5.73 -23.11 -5.62
C ALA A 340 -7.13 -23.68 -5.37
N GLN A 341 -7.91 -23.88 -6.44
CA GLN A 341 -9.23 -24.51 -6.36
C GLN A 341 -9.13 -26.00 -6.00
N ALA A 342 -8.19 -26.75 -6.59
CA ALA A 342 -7.94 -28.14 -6.24
C ALA A 342 -7.50 -28.31 -4.77
N LYS A 343 -6.72 -27.36 -4.25
CA LYS A 343 -6.25 -27.32 -2.85
C LYS A 343 -7.28 -26.73 -1.87
N ASN A 344 -8.44 -26.28 -2.34
CA ASN A 344 -9.46 -25.57 -1.54
C ASN A 344 -8.90 -24.34 -0.79
N GLU A 345 -7.97 -23.61 -1.42
CA GLU A 345 -7.38 -22.41 -0.82
C GLU A 345 -8.40 -21.27 -0.69
N PRO A 346 -8.34 -20.43 0.37
CA PRO A 346 -9.29 -19.34 0.62
C PRO A 346 -9.02 -18.08 -0.23
N PHE A 347 -8.28 -18.21 -1.32
CA PHE A 347 -7.94 -17.09 -2.20
C PHE A 347 -7.92 -17.51 -3.67
N ARG A 348 -8.00 -16.50 -4.55
CA ARG A 348 -7.78 -16.62 -5.99
C ARG A 348 -6.70 -15.65 -6.43
N TYR A 349 -5.88 -16.02 -7.40
CA TYR A 349 -4.91 -15.13 -8.02
C TYR A 349 -5.59 -14.15 -8.99
N GLY A 350 -5.25 -12.87 -8.83
CA GLY A 350 -5.60 -11.79 -9.76
C GLY A 350 -4.35 -11.09 -10.29
N ILE A 351 -4.45 -10.53 -11.50
CA ILE A 351 -3.37 -9.73 -12.10
C ILE A 351 -3.46 -8.31 -11.54
N ARG A 352 -2.36 -7.80 -10.98
CA ARG A 352 -2.22 -6.43 -10.47
C ARG A 352 -0.91 -5.84 -11.02
N GLY A 353 -1.03 -4.96 -12.02
CA GLY A 353 0.13 -4.46 -12.76
C GLY A 353 0.77 -5.59 -13.57
N SER A 354 2.06 -5.81 -13.36
CA SER A 354 2.88 -6.84 -14.02
C SER A 354 2.97 -8.16 -13.25
N PHE A 355 2.28 -8.32 -12.12
CA PHE A 355 2.41 -9.49 -11.25
C PHE A 355 1.08 -10.12 -10.88
N LEU A 356 1.12 -11.41 -10.51
CA LEU A 356 0.01 -12.13 -9.89
C LEU A 356 0.01 -11.90 -8.38
N ARG A 357 -1.15 -11.61 -7.81
CA ARG A 357 -1.34 -11.49 -6.36
C ARG A 357 -2.52 -12.33 -5.89
N PRO A 358 -2.40 -13.04 -4.75
CA PRO A 358 -3.53 -13.72 -4.15
C PRO A 358 -4.54 -12.69 -3.64
N ILE A 359 -5.82 -12.92 -3.92
CA ILE A 359 -6.97 -12.12 -3.52
C ILE A 359 -7.88 -13.04 -2.74
N ARG A 360 -8.04 -12.77 -1.44
CA ARG A 360 -8.88 -13.57 -0.55
C ARG A 360 -10.32 -13.62 -1.09
N THR A 361 -10.80 -14.81 -1.36
CA THR A 361 -12.19 -15.06 -1.73
C THR A 361 -12.96 -15.15 -0.42
N VAL A 362 -13.60 -14.04 -0.02
CA VAL A 362 -14.54 -14.10 1.11
C VAL A 362 -15.69 -14.99 0.67
N LYS A 363 -15.80 -16.20 1.24
CA LYS A 363 -16.91 -17.09 0.96
C LYS A 363 -18.19 -16.33 1.28
N GLN A 364 -19.12 -16.24 0.34
CA GLN A 364 -20.40 -15.55 0.57
C GLN A 364 -21.16 -16.14 1.78
N SER A 365 -20.95 -17.41 2.11
CA SER A 365 -21.49 -18.05 3.31
C SER A 365 -20.96 -17.43 4.61
N GLU A 366 -19.68 -17.03 4.68
CA GLU A 366 -19.11 -16.34 5.85
C GLU A 366 -19.68 -14.92 6.01
N ARG A 367 -20.04 -14.26 4.90
CA ARG A 367 -20.76 -12.98 4.98
C ARG A 367 -22.19 -13.15 5.47
N ARG A 368 -22.87 -14.25 5.11
CA ARG A 368 -24.24 -14.51 5.57
C ARG A 368 -24.32 -15.02 7.01
N GLY A 369 -23.28 -15.67 7.52
CA GLY A 369 -23.25 -16.25 8.87
C GLY A 369 -23.16 -15.26 10.04
N LYS A 370 -22.76 -14.01 9.80
CA LYS A 370 -22.75 -12.96 10.85
C LYS A 370 -24.04 -12.15 10.96
N ASP A 371 -24.92 -12.23 9.97
CA ASP A 371 -26.25 -11.61 10.00
C ASP A 371 -27.35 -12.62 10.40
N GLY A 372 -26.93 -13.80 10.86
CA GLY A 372 -27.79 -14.95 11.20
C GLY A 372 -28.32 -14.96 12.63
N ASP A 373 -28.15 -13.88 13.39
CA ASP A 373 -28.98 -13.67 14.58
C ASP A 373 -30.25 -12.95 14.12
N GLU A 374 -31.29 -13.75 13.88
CA GLU A 374 -32.60 -13.36 13.34
C GLU A 374 -33.27 -12.23 14.16
N SER A 375 -32.83 -12.06 15.42
CA SER A 375 -33.20 -10.95 16.30
C SER A 375 -32.74 -9.58 15.75
N THR A 376 -31.53 -9.50 15.21
CA THR A 376 -30.94 -8.26 14.66
C THR A 376 -31.61 -7.85 13.35
N ARG A 377 -32.07 -8.83 12.55
CA ARG A 377 -32.76 -8.59 11.27
C ARG A 377 -34.16 -8.00 11.45
N LYS A 378 -34.88 -8.39 12.50
CA LYS A 378 -36.15 -7.76 12.88
C LYS A 378 -35.97 -6.32 13.36
N TYR A 379 -34.86 -6.02 14.04
CA TYR A 379 -34.60 -4.68 14.57
C TYR A 379 -34.25 -3.66 13.47
N TYR A 380 -33.46 -4.04 12.45
CA TYR A 380 -33.10 -3.14 11.35
C TYR A 380 -34.04 -3.22 10.12
N GLY A 381 -34.78 -4.31 9.95
CA GLY A 381 -35.78 -4.47 8.88
C GLY A 381 -36.98 -3.53 9.02
N GLN A 382 -37.35 -3.14 10.25
CA GLN A 382 -38.42 -2.17 10.49
C GLN A 382 -38.01 -0.71 10.23
N GLN A 383 -36.71 -0.39 10.12
CA GLN A 383 -36.25 0.99 9.87
C GLN A 383 -36.07 1.32 8.38
N ASN A 384 -36.04 0.33 7.48
CA ASN A 384 -35.77 0.56 6.06
C ASN A 384 -37.02 0.70 5.17
N ASN A 385 -38.22 0.56 5.74
CA ASN A 385 -39.49 0.80 5.03
C ASN A 385 -39.97 2.26 5.10
N TYR A 386 -39.27 3.13 5.83
CA TYR A 386 -39.59 4.55 5.82
C TYR A 386 -39.11 5.17 4.50
N SER A 387 -40.02 5.88 3.85
CA SER A 387 -39.71 6.77 2.72
C SER A 387 -38.50 7.63 3.09
N ARG A 388 -37.65 7.98 2.11
CA ARG A 388 -36.51 8.90 2.34
C ARG A 388 -36.96 10.17 3.08
N HIS A 389 -38.18 10.62 2.82
CA HIS A 389 -38.80 11.77 3.47
C HIS A 389 -39.14 11.54 4.95
N GLU A 390 -39.66 10.36 5.31
CA GLU A 390 -39.98 10.02 6.70
C GLU A 390 -38.72 9.82 7.57
N ARG A 391 -37.62 9.37 6.95
CA ARG A 391 -36.31 9.29 7.62
C ARG A 391 -35.74 10.67 7.92
N GLU A 392 -35.90 11.62 7.00
CA GLU A 392 -35.47 13.02 7.24
C GLU A 392 -36.29 13.67 8.35
N HIS A 393 -37.62 13.53 8.35
CA HIS A 393 -38.48 14.09 9.40
C HIS A 393 -38.17 13.52 10.80
N ARG A 394 -38.06 12.18 10.94
CA ARG A 394 -37.72 11.60 12.25
C ARG A 394 -36.32 11.95 12.73
N TRP A 395 -35.38 12.16 11.82
CA TRP A 395 -34.03 12.57 12.18
C TRP A 395 -34.01 14.02 12.66
N GLN A 396 -34.80 14.91 12.04
CA GLN A 396 -35.03 16.28 12.50
C GLN A 396 -35.69 16.31 13.89
N ASP A 397 -36.73 15.50 14.12
CA ASP A 397 -37.41 15.44 15.43
C ASP A 397 -36.50 14.96 16.57
N LYS A 398 -35.54 14.06 16.27
CA LYS A 398 -34.60 13.52 17.27
C LYS A 398 -33.40 14.42 17.54
N HIS A 399 -33.11 15.37 16.65
CA HIS A 399 -31.95 16.24 16.76
C HIS A 399 -32.31 17.72 16.45
N PRO A 400 -33.19 18.35 17.24
CA PRO A 400 -33.58 19.76 17.01
C PRO A 400 -32.38 20.73 17.10
N ALA A 401 -31.32 20.37 17.83
CA ALA A 401 -30.08 21.15 17.93
C ALA A 401 -29.27 21.19 16.61
N TYR A 402 -29.55 20.31 15.65
CA TYR A 402 -28.80 20.25 14.39
C TYR A 402 -29.19 21.37 13.41
N GLU A 403 -30.43 21.85 13.46
CA GLU A 403 -30.87 22.99 12.62
C GLU A 403 -30.23 24.30 13.09
N SER A 404 -30.02 24.48 14.40
CA SER A 404 -29.29 25.64 14.94
C SER A 404 -27.83 25.67 14.48
N SER A 405 -27.18 24.50 14.34
CA SER A 405 -25.80 24.38 13.81
C SER A 405 -25.71 24.61 12.29
N ARG A 406 -26.81 24.41 11.55
CA ARG A 406 -26.84 24.63 10.10
C ARG A 406 -26.76 26.12 9.74
N TYR A 407 -27.33 26.99 10.57
CA TYR A 407 -27.21 28.44 10.43
C TYR A 407 -25.78 28.94 10.72
N ASP A 408 -25.07 28.35 11.69
CA ASP A 408 -23.68 28.70 11.99
C ASP A 408 -22.69 28.25 10.90
N ASN A 409 -22.96 27.12 10.24
CA ASN A 409 -22.11 26.62 9.15
C ASN A 409 -22.31 27.38 7.83
N GLY A 410 -23.49 27.97 7.59
CA GLY A 410 -23.72 28.86 6.44
C GLY A 410 -22.80 30.09 6.47
N ASN A 411 -22.63 30.65 7.67
CA ASN A 411 -21.79 31.83 7.90
C ASN A 411 -20.28 31.54 7.69
N ARG A 412 -19.83 30.31 8.01
CA ARG A 412 -18.46 29.88 7.67
C ARG A 412 -18.22 29.79 6.17
N TYR A 413 -19.21 29.33 5.40
CA TYR A 413 -19.04 29.15 3.96
C TYR A 413 -18.91 30.48 3.23
N GLU A 414 -19.66 31.50 3.66
CA GLU A 414 -19.52 32.88 3.16
C GLU A 414 -18.16 33.48 3.51
N GLN A 415 -17.67 33.30 4.76
CA GLN A 415 -16.32 33.73 5.15
C GLN A 415 -15.21 33.06 4.33
N TYR A 416 -15.36 31.78 3.96
CA TYR A 416 -14.41 31.10 3.09
C TYR A 416 -14.47 31.61 1.65
N ARG A 417 -15.66 31.92 1.14
CA ARG A 417 -15.86 32.49 -0.20
C ARG A 417 -15.23 33.88 -0.31
N ASP A 418 -15.46 34.75 0.66
CA ASP A 418 -14.92 36.12 0.66
C ASP A 418 -13.39 36.10 0.75
N ARG A 419 -12.82 35.21 1.58
CA ARG A 419 -11.36 35.04 1.68
C ARG A 419 -10.76 34.51 0.37
N TYR A 420 -11.49 33.65 -0.35
CA TYR A 420 -11.05 33.15 -1.65
C TYR A 420 -11.06 34.25 -2.72
N GLU A 421 -12.11 35.08 -2.77
CA GLU A 421 -12.20 36.21 -3.70
C GLU A 421 -11.14 37.29 -3.42
N GLN A 422 -10.86 37.61 -2.14
CA GLN A 422 -9.78 38.52 -1.77
C GLN A 422 -8.40 38.02 -2.21
N ASN A 423 -8.12 36.71 -2.03
CA ASN A 423 -6.86 36.13 -2.49
C ASN A 423 -6.75 36.13 -4.01
N ARG A 424 -7.84 35.83 -4.72
CA ARG A 424 -7.88 35.88 -6.19
C ARG A 424 -7.55 37.28 -6.71
N ASN A 425 -8.17 38.31 -6.16
CA ASN A 425 -7.90 39.70 -6.54
C ASN A 425 -6.46 40.12 -6.26
N ARG A 426 -5.86 39.61 -5.16
CA ARG A 426 -4.45 39.84 -4.85
C ARG A 426 -3.53 39.20 -5.89
N TYR A 427 -3.85 38.00 -6.40
CA TYR A 427 -3.07 37.35 -7.46
C TYR A 427 -3.24 38.02 -8.83
N GLU A 428 -4.43 38.56 -9.14
CA GLU A 428 -4.67 39.29 -10.38
C GLU A 428 -3.92 40.64 -10.42
N GLN A 429 -3.53 41.21 -9.27
CA GLN A 429 -2.64 42.38 -9.20
C GLN A 429 -1.16 42.07 -9.44
N TYR A 430 -0.75 40.79 -9.38
CA TYR A 430 0.58 40.33 -9.75
C TYR A 430 0.64 39.87 -11.21
N THR A 431 0.03 40.62 -12.13
CA THR A 431 0.34 40.48 -13.56
C THR A 431 1.81 40.80 -13.75
N PHE A 432 2.63 39.77 -13.92
CA PHE A 432 4.02 39.89 -14.33
C PHE A 432 4.08 40.79 -15.57
N PRO A 433 4.93 41.84 -15.58
CA PRO A 433 5.13 42.64 -16.77
C PRO A 433 5.51 41.68 -17.91
N SER A 434 4.71 41.69 -18.96
CA SER A 434 4.92 40.86 -20.14
C SER A 434 6.36 41.09 -20.61
N ARG A 435 7.18 40.05 -20.55
CA ARG A 435 8.52 40.09 -21.12
C ARG A 435 8.39 40.54 -22.57
N PRO A 436 9.13 41.57 -23.01
CA PRO A 436 9.12 41.96 -24.41
C PRO A 436 9.49 40.75 -25.25
N HIS A 437 8.63 40.48 -26.22
CA HIS A 437 8.75 39.37 -27.15
C HIS A 437 9.88 39.76 -28.13
N ASP A 438 11.12 39.44 -27.77
CA ASP A 438 12.25 39.64 -28.68
C ASP A 438 12.02 38.75 -29.91
N GLY A 439 11.78 39.43 -31.02
CA GLY A 439 11.56 38.83 -32.32
C GLY A 439 12.84 38.20 -32.82
N TYR A 440 12.89 36.88 -32.84
CA TYR A 440 13.68 36.15 -33.81
C TYR A 440 12.78 35.69 -34.95
N SER A 441 12.63 36.62 -35.91
CA SER A 441 12.24 36.33 -37.28
C SER A 441 13.51 36.22 -38.12
N ARG A 442 13.54 35.18 -38.96
CA ARG A 442 14.49 34.87 -40.05
C ARG A 442 15.84 34.25 -39.60
N TYR A 443 16.46 33.34 -40.35
CA TYR A 443 16.38 32.92 -41.76
C TYR A 443 16.64 31.42 -41.86
#